data_AF-A0A6N8YP33-F1
#
_entry.id   AF-A0A6N8YP33-F1
#
_cell.length_a   1.000
_cell.length_b   1.000
_cell.length_c   1.000
_cell.angle_alpha   90.00
_cell.angle_beta   90.00
_cell.angle_gamma   90.00
#
_symmetry.space_group_name_H-M   'P 1'
#
loop_
_entity.id
_entity.type
_entity.pdbx_description
1 polymer ?
#
loop_
_entity_poly.entity_id
_entity_poly.type
_entity_poly.pdbx_seq_one_letter_code
_entity_poly.pdbx_strand_id
1 'polypeptide(L)'
;MGRTKAMGRRRKTHRRVSFDFPADFPERLERFREAGGLSWRSLAHLLGVSPYRIREWRRGAAPASVHLFLLLTLSNRLGLQETLMCSERDTPEVWAESGAALR
;
A
#
# COMPACT_ATOMS: atom_id res chain seq x y z
N MET A 1 50.20 -11.00 -20.64
CA MET A 1 49.10 -11.88 -20.18
C MET A 1 48.95 -11.73 -18.66
N GLY A 2 47.92 -11.05 -18.15
CA GLY A 2 47.70 -10.89 -16.71
C GLY A 2 46.23 -10.59 -16.42
N ARG A 3 45.48 -11.59 -15.99
CA ARG A 3 44.01 -11.60 -15.88
C ARG A 3 43.54 -10.77 -14.68
N THR A 4 42.65 -9.80 -14.90
CA THR A 4 41.94 -9.04 -13.85
C THR A 4 40.89 -9.92 -13.18
N LYS A 5 40.99 -10.14 -11.86
CA LYS A 5 39.94 -10.77 -11.05
C LYS A 5 38.79 -9.78 -10.83
N ALA A 6 37.65 -10.04 -11.48
CA ALA A 6 36.40 -9.35 -11.19
C ALA A 6 35.82 -9.84 -9.85
N MET A 7 35.76 -8.96 -8.85
CA MET A 7 35.04 -9.19 -7.61
C MET A 7 33.53 -9.12 -7.86
N GLY A 8 32.89 -10.27 -8.03
CA GLY A 8 31.44 -10.38 -8.05
C GLY A 8 30.86 -10.02 -6.68
N ARG A 9 30.28 -8.82 -6.55
CA ARG A 9 29.41 -8.48 -5.42
C ARG A 9 28.20 -9.42 -5.45
N ARG A 10 28.23 -10.47 -4.63
CA ARG A 10 27.04 -11.27 -4.30
C ARG A 10 26.01 -10.33 -3.69
N ARG A 11 24.99 -9.95 -4.47
CA ARG A 11 23.81 -9.28 -3.94
C ARG A 11 23.12 -10.28 -3.01
N LYS A 12 23.11 -9.99 -1.71
CA LYS A 12 22.31 -10.74 -0.74
C LYS A 12 20.85 -10.58 -1.15
N THR A 13 20.29 -11.62 -1.76
CA THR A 13 18.86 -11.71 -2.06
C THR A 13 18.15 -11.90 -0.73
N HIS A 14 17.74 -10.79 -0.13
CA HIS A 14 16.73 -10.84 0.91
C HIS A 14 15.51 -11.53 0.28
N ARG A 15 15.16 -12.70 0.81
CA ARG A 15 13.89 -13.38 0.53
C ARG A 15 12.81 -12.33 0.73
N ARG A 16 12.21 -11.84 -0.37
CA ARG A 16 11.05 -10.97 -0.26
C ARG A 16 10.01 -11.81 0.43
N VAL A 17 9.70 -11.48 1.68
CA VAL A 17 8.35 -11.76 2.18
C VAL A 17 7.49 -10.97 1.20
N SER A 18 6.86 -11.66 0.25
CA SER A 18 5.85 -11.07 -0.60
C SER A 18 4.73 -10.69 0.35
N PHE A 19 4.81 -9.49 0.90
CA PHE A 19 3.66 -8.86 1.50
C PHE A 19 2.79 -8.53 0.30
N ASP A 20 1.86 -9.43 -0.01
CA ASP A 20 0.85 -9.18 -1.01
C ASP A 20 0.08 -7.97 -0.52
N PHE A 21 0.34 -6.84 -1.17
CA PHE A 21 -0.28 -5.59 -0.81
C PHE A 21 -1.78 -5.68 -1.11
N PRO A 22 -2.67 -5.14 -0.26
CA PRO A 22 -4.10 -5.37 -0.38
C PRO A 22 -4.61 -5.03 -1.79
N ALA A 23 -5.29 -6.01 -2.41
CA ALA A 23 -5.79 -5.87 -3.78
C ALA A 23 -6.80 -4.74 -3.93
N ASP A 24 -7.50 -4.41 -2.85
CA ASP A 24 -8.52 -3.37 -2.75
C ASP A 24 -7.97 -1.98 -2.37
N PHE A 25 -6.64 -1.83 -2.32
CA PHE A 25 -6.02 -0.53 -2.06
C PHE A 25 -6.41 0.58 -3.06
N PRO A 26 -6.53 0.32 -4.39
CA PRO A 26 -7.00 1.33 -5.33
C PRO A 26 -8.36 1.92 -4.94
N GLU A 27 -9.30 1.08 -4.53
CA GLU A 27 -10.66 1.43 -4.12
C GLU A 27 -10.64 2.25 -2.84
N ARG A 28 -9.81 1.86 -1.86
CA ARG A 28 -9.58 2.63 -0.63
C ARG A 28 -8.99 4.01 -0.92
N LEU A 29 -8.03 4.08 -1.83
CA LEU A 29 -7.41 5.34 -2.25
C LEU A 29 -8.42 6.26 -2.95
N GLU A 30 -9.34 5.72 -3.74
CA GLU A 30 -10.46 6.47 -4.33
C GLU A 30 -11.40 7.01 -3.25
N ARG A 31 -11.85 6.16 -2.31
CA ARG A 31 -12.70 6.58 -1.19
C ARG A 31 -12.05 7.68 -0.35
N PHE A 32 -10.76 7.55 -0.06
CA PHE A 32 -10.00 8.56 0.66
C PHE A 32 -9.99 9.90 -0.07
N ARG A 33 -9.75 9.87 -1.39
CA ARG A 33 -9.76 11.07 -2.23
C ARG A 33 -11.13 11.74 -2.21
N GLU A 34 -12.20 10.96 -2.40
CA GLU A 34 -13.57 11.46 -2.45
C GLU A 34 -14.00 12.06 -1.12
N ALA A 35 -13.78 11.35 -0.01
CA ALA A 35 -14.10 11.81 1.32
C ALA A 35 -13.33 13.09 1.70
N GLY A 36 -12.10 13.24 1.20
CA GLY A 36 -11.29 14.45 1.39
C GLY A 36 -11.60 15.59 0.42
N GLY A 37 -12.51 15.41 -0.54
CA GLY A 37 -12.79 16.41 -1.59
C GLY A 37 -11.57 16.72 -2.46
N LEU A 38 -10.63 15.78 -2.58
CA LEU A 38 -9.35 16.00 -3.24
C LEU A 38 -9.44 15.68 -4.74
N SER A 39 -8.70 16.43 -5.56
CA SER A 39 -8.35 15.97 -6.91
C SER A 39 -7.13 15.04 -6.83
N TRP A 40 -6.94 14.18 -7.84
CA TRP A 40 -5.72 13.37 -7.94
C TRP A 40 -4.44 14.20 -7.97
N ARG A 41 -4.50 15.38 -8.59
CA ARG A 41 -3.36 16.29 -8.68
C ARG A 41 -3.07 16.94 -7.32
N SER A 42 -4.11 17.33 -6.59
CA SER A 42 -4.00 17.87 -5.23
C SER A 42 -3.44 16.83 -4.27
N LEU A 43 -3.92 15.58 -4.35
CA LEU A 43 -3.38 14.48 -3.54
C LEU A 43 -1.89 14.23 -3.85
N ALA A 44 -1.50 14.19 -5.13
CA ALA A 44 -0.11 14.02 -5.52
C ALA A 44 0.78 15.13 -4.94
N HIS A 45 0.30 16.38 -5.02
CA HIS A 45 0.99 17.55 -4.46
C HIS A 45 1.13 17.47 -2.93
N LEU A 46 0.05 17.11 -2.21
CA LEU A 46 0.07 16.95 -0.75
C LEU A 46 1.05 15.86 -0.28
N LEU A 47 1.20 14.79 -1.07
CA LEU A 47 2.12 13.69 -0.79
C LEU A 47 3.54 13.94 -1.32
N GLY A 48 3.79 15.03 -2.05
CA GLY A 48 5.08 15.31 -2.67
C GLY A 48 5.50 14.30 -3.75
N VAL A 49 4.53 13.67 -4.44
CA VAL A 49 4.78 12.67 -5.48
C VAL A 49 4.28 13.13 -6.84
N SER A 50 4.82 12.55 -7.92
CA SER A 50 4.30 12.80 -9.26
C SER A 50 2.89 12.19 -9.43
N PRO A 51 2.00 12.79 -10.25
CA PRO A 51 0.70 12.19 -10.60
C PRO A 51 0.79 10.80 -11.23
N TYR A 52 1.91 10.50 -11.91
CA TYR A 52 2.17 9.16 -12.46
C TYR A 52 2.24 8.10 -11.36
N ARG A 53 2.84 8.39 -10.19
CA ARG A 53 2.89 7.46 -9.05
C ARG A 53 1.49 7.15 -8.52
N ILE A 54 0.64 8.18 -8.40
CA ILE A 54 -0.76 8.00 -8.03
C ILE A 54 -1.48 7.09 -9.03
N ARG A 55 -1.23 7.27 -10.34
CA ARG A 55 -1.82 6.41 -11.37
C ARG A 55 -1.40 4.94 -11.24
N GLU A 56 -0.14 4.67 -10.92
CA GLU A 56 0.34 3.29 -10.69
C GLU A 56 -0.32 2.67 -9.46
N TRP A 57 -0.47 3.44 -8.37
CA TRP A 57 -1.16 2.96 -7.17
C TRP A 57 -2.63 2.62 -7.43
N ARG A 58 -3.31 3.44 -8.22
CA ARG A 58 -4.68 3.16 -8.69
C ARG A 58 -4.79 1.94 -9.61
N ARG A 59 -3.68 1.45 -10.14
CA ARG A 59 -3.60 0.22 -10.93
C ARG A 59 -3.16 -0.99 -10.10
N GLY A 60 -3.06 -0.84 -8.77
CA GLY A 60 -2.69 -1.91 -7.84
C GLY A 60 -1.19 -1.97 -7.53
N ALA A 61 -0.37 -1.03 -8.00
CA ALA A 61 1.03 -0.99 -7.59
C ALA A 61 1.14 -0.59 -6.12
N ALA A 62 1.86 -1.38 -5.32
CA ALA A 62 2.12 -1.05 -3.93
C ALA A 62 2.93 0.26 -3.80
N PRO A 63 2.49 1.23 -2.97
CA PRO A 63 3.30 2.37 -2.59
C PRO A 63 4.54 1.92 -1.82
N ALA A 64 5.65 2.64 -1.99
CA ALA A 64 6.78 2.49 -1.07
C ALA A 64 6.35 2.87 0.36
N SER A 65 7.00 2.27 1.37
CA SER A 65 6.63 2.45 2.78
C SER A 65 6.57 3.92 3.22
N VAL A 66 7.45 4.78 2.70
CA VAL A 66 7.41 6.22 2.97
C VAL A 66 6.13 6.90 2.48
N HIS A 67 5.63 6.51 1.30
CA HIS A 67 4.39 7.07 0.76
C HIS A 67 3.16 6.53 1.47
N LEU A 68 3.20 5.27 1.91
CA LEU A 68 2.15 4.70 2.76
C LEU A 68 2.06 5.46 4.09
N PHE A 69 3.21 5.74 4.72
CA PHE A 69 3.26 6.55 5.94
C PHE A 69 2.72 7.97 5.73
N LEU A 70 3.06 8.63 4.60
CA LEU A 70 2.52 9.95 4.27
C LEU A 70 1.00 9.91 4.04
N LEU A 71 0.49 8.88 3.37
CA LEU A 71 -0.94 8.65 3.19
C LEU A 71 -1.67 8.50 4.54
N LEU A 72 -1.14 7.67 5.44
CA LEU A 72 -1.69 7.49 6.79
C LEU A 72 -1.62 8.77 7.63
N THR A 73 -0.52 9.51 7.54
CA THR A 73 -0.37 10.79 8.23
C THR A 73 -1.38 11.82 7.72
N LEU A 74 -1.54 11.91 6.41
CA LEU A 74 -2.50 12.81 5.78
C LEU A 74 -3.94 12.42 6.12
N SER A 75 -4.28 11.12 6.07
CA SER A 75 -5.62 10.66 6.41
C SER A 75 -5.95 10.91 7.87
N ASN A 76 -5.01 10.67 8.79
CA ASN A 76 -5.20 10.99 10.21
C ASN A 76 -5.42 12.50 10.45
N ARG A 77 -4.68 13.37 9.73
CA ARG A 77 -4.88 14.83 9.83
C ARG A 77 -6.25 15.28 9.32
N LEU A 78 -6.83 14.54 8.37
CA LEU A 78 -8.17 14.82 7.83
C LEU A 78 -9.28 14.07 8.59
N GLY A 79 -8.95 13.21 9.56
CA GLY A 79 -9.92 12.35 10.24
C GLY A 79 -10.50 11.25 9.36
N LEU A 80 -9.77 10.83 8.32
CA LEU A 80 -10.21 9.89 7.27
C LEU A 80 -9.46 8.55 7.29
N GLN A 81 -8.77 8.21 8.39
CA GLN A 81 -7.96 6.99 8.47
C GLN A 81 -8.74 5.71 8.10
N GLU A 82 -10.02 5.62 8.45
CA GLU A 82 -10.90 4.48 8.13
C GLU A 82 -11.07 4.23 6.62
N THR A 83 -10.83 5.24 5.78
CA THR A 83 -10.93 5.09 4.32
C THR A 83 -9.75 4.31 3.73
N LEU A 84 -8.58 4.36 4.38
CA LEU A 84 -7.35 3.71 3.91
C LEU A 84 -7.03 2.42 4.67
N MET A 85 -7.55 2.25 5.88
CA MET A 85 -7.34 1.06 6.69
C MET A 85 -8.22 -0.11 6.19
N CYS A 86 -7.75 -1.35 6.36
CA CYS A 86 -8.64 -2.51 6.24
C CYS A 86 -9.72 -2.37 7.32
N SER A 87 -10.99 -2.24 6.94
CA SER A 87 -12.06 -2.47 7.90
C SER A 87 -12.15 -3.97 8.14
N GLU A 88 -12.32 -4.39 9.39
CA GLU A 88 -12.54 -5.79 9.80
C GLU A 88 -13.70 -6.48 9.04
N ARG A 89 -14.55 -5.72 8.32
CA ARG A 89 -15.60 -6.27 7.45
C ARG A 89 -15.10 -7.01 6.20
N ASP A 90 -13.81 -6.92 5.88
CA ASP A 90 -13.17 -7.70 4.82
C ASP A 90 -12.52 -9.00 5.33
N THR A 91 -12.78 -9.42 6.57
CA THR A 91 -12.48 -10.80 6.93
C THR A 91 -13.31 -11.70 6.01
N PRO A 92 -12.69 -12.58 5.20
CA PRO A 92 -13.46 -13.62 4.56
C PRO A 92 -14.15 -14.40 5.69
N GLU A 93 -15.45 -14.61 5.54
CA GLU A 93 -16.41 -15.27 6.45
C GLU A 93 -15.96 -16.66 6.97
N VAL A 94 -14.78 -17.11 6.56
CA VAL A 94 -14.06 -18.35 6.89
C VAL A 94 -13.89 -18.58 8.40
N TRP A 95 -14.00 -17.54 9.23
CA TRP A 95 -13.91 -17.68 10.69
C TRP A 95 -15.27 -17.91 11.38
N ALA A 96 -16.40 -17.68 10.69
CA ALA A 96 -17.73 -17.89 11.26
C ALA A 96 -18.09 -19.38 11.41
N GLU A 97 -17.50 -20.26 10.59
CA GLU A 97 -17.77 -21.71 10.64
C GLU A 97 -16.93 -22.46 11.69
N SER A 98 -15.82 -21.88 12.16
CA SER A 98 -14.92 -22.57 13.11
C SER A 98 -15.37 -22.46 14.58
N GLY A 99 -16.33 -21.57 14.90
CA GLY A 99 -16.87 -21.41 16.26
C GLY A 99 -18.02 -22.36 16.60
N ALA A 100 -18.64 -23.01 15.62
CA ALA A 100 -19.78 -23.92 15.84
C ALA A 100 -19.36 -25.35 16.21
N ALA A 101 -18.06 -25.65 16.23
CA ALA A 101 -17.53 -27.01 16.50
C ALA A 101 -17.05 -27.24 17.94
N LEU A 102 -17.04 -26.21 18.81
CA LEU A 102 -16.74 -26.38 20.22
C LEU A 102 -17.98 -25.98 21.04
N ARG A 103 -18.71 -27.04 21.39
CA ARG A 103 -19.77 -27.14 22.39
C ARG A 103 -19.57 -26.26 23.62
#